data_AF-A0A0F9RR77-F1
#
_entry.id   AF-A0A0F9RR77-F1
#
_cell.length_a   1.000
_cell.length_b   1.000
_cell.length_c   1.000
_cell.angle_alpha   90.00
_cell.angle_beta   90.00
_cell.angle_gamma   90.00
#
_symmetry.space_group_name_H-M   'P 1'
#
loop_
_entity.id
_entity.type
_entity.pdbx_description
1 polymer ?
#
loop_
_entity_poly.entity_id
_entity_poly.type
_entity_poly.pdbx_seq_one_letter_code
_entity_poly.pdbx_strand_id
1 'polypeptide(L)'
;MGEHQWNRTYSYNNVQQGVAIALDSLNNIYIGGMTTNISMQDVDMLLLKYNQTGTLLWDRIWGGNGGIYLIYDIALDSDDNIYVVGGVNKTATKDYDFSLNQFDNSGEQQFNLTWGGNKKDSYVAITIDLTDNIYLTGMRNGSKLYIEKYSKDTITQNGQLSDNGIPFGNNFIIVITFSVVTLIIVDLKRRKLKK
;
A
#
# COMPACT_ATOMS: atom_id res chain seq x y z
N MET A 1 -17.76 25.81 17.08
CA MET A 1 -18.22 24.47 16.68
C MET A 1 -18.53 24.55 15.20
N GLY A 2 -18.07 23.60 14.39
CA GLY A 2 -18.36 23.58 12.95
C GLY A 2 -19.83 23.21 12.69
N GLU A 3 -20.38 23.67 11.57
CA GLU A 3 -21.71 23.31 11.09
C GLU A 3 -21.62 22.10 10.15
N HIS A 4 -22.55 21.14 10.29
CA HIS A 4 -22.66 20.01 9.37
C HIS A 4 -23.07 20.49 7.98
N GLN A 5 -22.22 20.27 6.97
CA GLN A 5 -22.49 20.69 5.59
C GLN A 5 -23.28 19.64 4.80
N TRP A 6 -22.83 18.39 4.80
CA TRP A 6 -23.46 17.31 4.04
C TRP A 6 -23.08 15.94 4.58
N ASN A 7 -23.91 14.94 4.26
CA ASN A 7 -23.60 13.52 4.41
C ASN A 7 -23.74 12.81 3.06
N ARG A 8 -23.00 11.71 2.88
CA ARG A 8 -23.11 10.82 1.72
C ARG A 8 -23.05 9.39 2.20
N THR A 9 -23.88 8.55 1.57
CA THR A 9 -23.89 7.12 1.80
C THR A 9 -23.50 6.44 0.50
N TYR A 10 -22.50 5.56 0.56
CA TYR A 10 -22.22 4.61 -0.51
C TYR A 10 -23.06 3.36 -0.26
N SER A 11 -23.64 2.78 -1.32
CA SER A 11 -24.42 1.56 -1.21
C SER A 11 -24.11 0.64 -2.38
N TYR A 12 -23.71 -0.58 -2.04
CA TYR A 12 -23.51 -1.70 -2.95
C TYR A 12 -24.26 -2.92 -2.36
N ASN A 13 -24.45 -4.00 -3.11
CA ASN A 13 -25.28 -5.15 -2.71
C ASN A 13 -24.82 -5.94 -1.46
N ASN A 14 -23.79 -5.44 -0.76
CA ASN A 14 -23.09 -6.04 0.36
C ASN A 14 -23.08 -5.09 1.57
N VAL A 15 -22.43 -5.48 2.68
CA VAL A 15 -22.13 -4.54 3.77
C VAL A 15 -20.85 -3.77 3.44
N GLN A 16 -20.80 -2.46 3.65
CA GLN A 16 -19.58 -1.66 3.47
C GLN A 16 -19.11 -1.05 4.79
N GLN A 17 -17.79 -0.95 4.95
CA GLN A 17 -17.14 -0.23 6.04
C GLN A 17 -16.00 0.63 5.48
N GLY A 18 -16.00 1.93 5.80
CA GLY A 18 -14.86 2.82 5.56
C GLY A 18 -13.89 2.79 6.75
N VAL A 19 -12.59 2.77 6.48
CA VAL A 19 -11.52 2.67 7.49
C VAL A 19 -10.40 3.69 7.29
N ALA A 20 -10.22 4.20 6.08
CA ALA A 20 -9.19 5.19 5.75
C ALA A 20 -9.79 6.32 4.91
N ILE A 21 -9.23 7.52 5.04
CA ILE A 21 -9.63 8.70 4.26
C ILE A 21 -8.41 9.56 3.93
N ALA A 22 -8.37 10.10 2.72
CA ALA A 22 -7.34 11.04 2.29
C ALA A 22 -7.92 12.09 1.32
N LEU A 23 -7.20 13.18 1.11
CA LEU A 23 -7.57 14.25 0.18
C LEU A 23 -6.48 14.39 -0.90
N ASP A 24 -6.88 14.66 -2.15
CA ASP A 24 -5.95 15.10 -3.19
C ASP A 24 -5.74 16.63 -3.17
N SER A 25 -4.83 17.11 -4.03
CA SER A 25 -4.51 18.53 -4.19
C SER A 25 -5.71 19.41 -4.57
N LEU A 26 -6.80 18.82 -5.08
CA LEU A 26 -8.06 19.48 -5.45
C LEU A 26 -9.17 19.30 -4.40
N ASN A 27 -8.84 18.75 -3.22
CA ASN A 27 -9.77 18.38 -2.16
C ASN A 27 -10.84 17.35 -2.58
N ASN A 28 -10.56 16.54 -3.60
CA ASN A 28 -11.33 15.32 -3.80
C ASN A 28 -11.00 14.35 -2.66
N ILE A 29 -12.01 13.60 -2.26
CA ILE A 29 -12.02 12.78 -1.06
C ILE A 29 -11.87 11.32 -1.48
N TYR A 30 -10.87 10.66 -0.93
CA TYR A 30 -10.63 9.24 -1.13
C TYR A 30 -11.02 8.48 0.11
N ILE A 31 -11.81 7.42 -0.02
CA ILE A 31 -12.21 6.57 1.10
C ILE A 31 -11.74 5.15 0.81
N GLY A 32 -10.97 4.61 1.74
CA GLY A 32 -10.56 3.21 1.77
C GLY A 32 -11.44 2.43 2.72
N GLY A 33 -11.79 1.22 2.32
CA GLY A 33 -12.71 0.39 3.07
C GLY A 33 -12.74 -1.04 2.56
N MET A 34 -13.83 -1.70 2.93
CA MET A 34 -14.14 -3.04 2.47
C MET A 34 -15.61 -3.18 2.14
N THR A 35 -15.92 -4.14 1.27
CA THR A 35 -17.26 -4.65 1.02
C THR A 35 -17.30 -6.12 1.42
N THR A 36 -18.33 -6.53 2.15
CA THR A 36 -18.48 -7.88 2.70
C THR A 36 -19.72 -8.55 2.13
N ASN A 37 -19.51 -9.64 1.38
CA ASN A 37 -20.57 -10.56 1.03
C ASN A 37 -20.70 -11.62 2.14
N ILE A 38 -21.66 -11.40 3.04
CA ILE A 38 -21.88 -12.26 4.21
C ILE A 38 -22.20 -13.70 3.80
N SER A 39 -22.94 -13.89 2.71
CA SER A 39 -23.36 -15.23 2.26
C SER A 39 -22.20 -16.07 1.74
N MET A 40 -21.18 -15.42 1.17
CA MET A 40 -19.99 -16.07 0.60
C MET A 40 -18.78 -16.02 1.54
N GLN A 41 -18.90 -15.36 2.71
CA GLN A 41 -17.78 -15.06 3.61
C GLN A 41 -16.61 -14.37 2.89
N ASP A 42 -16.94 -13.54 1.90
CA ASP A 42 -15.99 -12.87 1.02
C ASP A 42 -15.87 -11.41 1.44
N VAL A 43 -14.65 -10.89 1.49
CA VAL A 43 -14.38 -9.49 1.81
C VAL A 43 -13.45 -8.91 0.76
N ASP A 44 -13.91 -7.89 0.06
CA ASP A 44 -13.13 -7.20 -0.98
C ASP A 44 -12.71 -5.82 -0.50
N MET A 45 -11.60 -5.34 -1.03
CA MET A 45 -11.16 -3.95 -0.83
C MET A 45 -12.07 -3.01 -1.61
N LEU A 46 -12.37 -1.86 -1.01
CA LEU A 46 -13.18 -0.80 -1.60
C LEU A 46 -12.42 0.53 -1.56
N LEU A 47 -12.18 1.13 -2.73
CA LEU A 47 -11.64 2.47 -2.87
C LEU A 47 -12.68 3.35 -3.57
N LEU A 48 -13.03 4.46 -2.93
CA LEU A 48 -13.96 5.46 -3.47
C LEU A 48 -13.23 6.77 -3.71
N LYS A 49 -13.61 7.49 -4.77
CA LYS A 49 -13.28 8.90 -4.96
C LYS A 49 -14.54 9.74 -5.06
N TYR A 50 -14.67 10.75 -4.22
CA TYR A 50 -15.67 11.79 -4.28
C TYR A 50 -15.00 13.12 -4.63
N ASN A 51 -15.72 14.05 -5.24
CA ASN A 51 -15.26 15.43 -5.30
C ASN A 51 -15.49 16.16 -3.97
N GLN A 52 -14.99 17.39 -3.84
CA GLN A 52 -15.16 18.24 -2.65
C GLN A 52 -16.63 18.55 -2.28
N THR A 53 -17.57 18.39 -3.23
CA THR A 53 -19.02 18.58 -2.99
C THR A 53 -19.74 17.28 -2.60
N GLY A 54 -19.00 16.17 -2.44
CA GLY A 54 -19.53 14.86 -2.10
C GLY A 54 -20.20 14.13 -3.28
N THR A 55 -19.88 14.47 -4.51
CA THR A 55 -20.32 13.70 -5.70
C THR A 55 -19.35 12.56 -5.94
N LEU A 56 -19.83 11.32 -6.01
CA LEU A 56 -18.99 10.17 -6.35
C LEU A 56 -18.46 10.34 -7.79
N LEU A 57 -17.15 10.31 -7.94
CA LEU A 57 -16.48 10.35 -9.25
C LEU A 57 -16.25 8.95 -9.78
N TRP A 58 -15.76 8.04 -8.94
CA TRP A 58 -15.57 6.64 -9.27
C TRP A 58 -15.40 5.78 -8.02
N ASP A 59 -15.58 4.47 -8.20
CA ASP A 59 -15.26 3.43 -7.23
C ASP A 59 -14.43 2.31 -7.86
N ARG A 60 -13.67 1.62 -7.00
CA ARG A 60 -12.91 0.41 -7.32
C ARG A 60 -13.14 -0.62 -6.23
N ILE A 61 -13.49 -1.82 -6.66
CA ILE A 61 -13.63 -3.00 -5.80
C ILE A 61 -12.71 -4.07 -6.36
N TRP A 62 -11.86 -4.66 -5.53
CA TRP A 62 -10.98 -5.76 -5.94
C TRP A 62 -10.73 -6.73 -4.79
N GLY A 63 -10.47 -7.98 -5.16
CA GLY A 63 -10.46 -9.11 -4.24
C GLY A 63 -11.19 -10.30 -4.87
N GLY A 64 -11.94 -11.01 -4.03
CA GLY A 64 -12.85 -12.07 -4.44
C GLY A 64 -12.25 -13.47 -4.35
N ASN A 65 -13.03 -14.43 -4.86
CA ASN A 65 -12.78 -15.87 -4.79
C ASN A 65 -12.83 -16.44 -3.36
N GLY A 66 -13.62 -15.84 -2.47
CA GLY A 66 -13.77 -16.30 -1.09
C GLY A 66 -12.56 -15.99 -0.21
N GLY A 67 -11.81 -14.94 -0.57
CA GLY A 67 -10.68 -14.45 0.19
C GLY A 67 -11.08 -13.28 1.09
N ILE A 68 -10.14 -12.85 1.93
CA ILE A 68 -10.33 -11.66 2.77
C ILE A 68 -9.29 -10.62 2.38
N TYR A 69 -9.76 -9.51 1.82
CA TYR A 69 -8.97 -8.40 1.33
C TYR A 69 -9.39 -7.13 2.08
N LEU A 70 -8.47 -6.57 2.87
CA LEU A 70 -8.74 -5.44 3.76
C LEU A 70 -7.82 -4.27 3.43
N ILE A 71 -8.39 -3.11 3.16
CA ILE A 71 -7.62 -1.85 3.22
C ILE A 71 -7.39 -1.52 4.70
N TYR A 72 -6.19 -1.06 5.03
CA TYR A 72 -5.88 -0.52 6.35
C TYR A 72 -5.64 0.98 6.30
N ASP A 73 -4.99 1.48 5.25
CA ASP A 73 -4.60 2.88 5.17
C ASP A 73 -4.40 3.34 3.71
N ILE A 74 -4.46 4.66 3.49
CA ILE A 74 -4.30 5.30 2.17
C ILE A 74 -3.42 6.54 2.32
N ALA A 75 -2.49 6.73 1.37
CA ALA A 75 -1.76 7.98 1.19
C ALA A 75 -1.74 8.39 -0.28
N LEU A 76 -1.57 9.69 -0.54
CA LEU A 76 -1.39 10.24 -1.87
C LEU A 76 0.00 10.87 -1.99
N ASP A 77 0.61 10.74 -3.16
CA ASP A 77 1.85 11.46 -3.49
C ASP A 77 1.58 12.85 -4.08
N SER A 78 2.64 13.58 -4.40
CA SER A 78 2.54 14.93 -4.96
C SER A 78 1.91 15.03 -6.35
N ASP A 79 1.76 13.90 -7.06
CA ASP A 79 1.06 13.80 -8.35
C ASP A 79 -0.39 13.29 -8.19
N ASP A 80 -0.89 13.21 -6.95
CA ASP A 80 -2.18 12.63 -6.58
C ASP A 80 -2.35 11.15 -6.97
N ASN A 81 -1.25 10.39 -7.10
CA ASN A 81 -1.32 8.94 -7.19
C ASN A 81 -1.69 8.36 -5.82
N ILE A 82 -2.53 7.34 -5.83
CA ILE A 82 -3.08 6.73 -4.62
C ILE A 82 -2.28 5.50 -4.26
N TYR A 83 -1.81 5.44 -3.02
CA TYR A 83 -1.17 4.29 -2.43
C TYR A 83 -2.09 3.69 -1.37
N VAL A 84 -2.47 2.42 -1.57
CA VAL A 84 -3.36 1.68 -0.68
C VAL A 84 -2.59 0.53 -0.07
N VAL A 85 -2.58 0.49 1.26
CA VAL A 85 -1.97 -0.61 2.02
C VAL A 85 -3.03 -1.44 2.71
N GLY A 86 -2.80 -2.75 2.76
CA GLY A 86 -3.81 -3.68 3.21
C GLY A 86 -3.30 -5.07 3.54
N GLY A 87 -4.23 -5.93 3.93
CA GLY A 87 -4.02 -7.35 4.18
C GLY A 87 -4.77 -8.20 3.16
N VAL A 88 -4.14 -9.28 2.69
CA VAL A 88 -4.72 -10.23 1.74
C VAL A 88 -4.64 -11.63 2.30
N ASN A 89 -5.76 -12.34 2.29
CA ASN A 89 -5.86 -13.74 2.69
C ASN A 89 -6.57 -14.50 1.56
N LYS A 90 -5.80 -15.22 0.73
CA LYS A 90 -6.33 -15.88 -0.49
C LYS A 90 -6.89 -17.27 -0.23
N THR A 91 -6.41 -17.93 0.82
CA THR A 91 -6.91 -19.21 1.30
C THR A 91 -7.37 -18.96 2.71
N ALA A 92 -8.59 -19.34 3.09
CA ALA A 92 -9.18 -19.12 4.43
C ALA A 92 -8.37 -19.72 5.62
N THR A 93 -7.13 -20.16 5.39
CA THR A 93 -6.04 -20.33 6.34
C THR A 93 -5.62 -18.96 6.91
N LYS A 94 -5.57 -18.82 8.23
CA LYS A 94 -5.60 -17.54 9.00
C LYS A 94 -4.47 -16.51 8.79
N ASP A 95 -3.59 -16.67 7.81
CA ASP A 95 -2.45 -15.77 7.61
C ASP A 95 -2.79 -14.70 6.55
N TYR A 96 -2.64 -13.44 6.95
CA TYR A 96 -2.74 -12.31 6.01
C TYR A 96 -1.34 -11.98 5.51
N ASP A 97 -1.22 -11.83 4.21
CA ASP A 97 -0.08 -11.22 3.54
C ASP A 97 -0.30 -9.70 3.47
N PHE A 98 0.78 -8.93 3.58
CA PHE A 98 0.77 -7.50 3.32
C PHE A 98 0.56 -7.24 1.83
N SER A 99 -0.22 -6.21 1.48
CA SER A 99 -0.29 -5.68 0.12
C SER A 99 -0.09 -4.17 0.06
N LEU A 100 0.61 -3.73 -0.99
CA LEU A 100 0.74 -2.35 -1.41
C LEU A 100 0.22 -2.24 -2.85
N ASN A 101 -0.74 -1.36 -3.06
CA ASN A 101 -1.35 -1.10 -4.37
C ASN A 101 -1.12 0.36 -4.71
N GLN A 102 -0.79 0.64 -5.96
CA GLN A 102 -0.80 2.00 -6.49
C GLN A 102 -1.86 2.13 -7.57
N PHE A 103 -2.60 3.22 -7.51
CA PHE A 103 -3.50 3.67 -8.57
C PHE A 103 -3.07 5.07 -9.01
N ASP A 104 -3.27 5.39 -10.28
CA ASP A 104 -3.18 6.77 -10.72
C ASP A 104 -4.42 7.57 -10.30
N ASN A 105 -4.39 8.88 -10.53
CA ASN A 105 -5.49 9.78 -10.15
C ASN A 105 -6.83 9.47 -10.88
N SER A 106 -6.78 8.75 -12.01
CA SER A 106 -7.98 8.26 -12.72
C SER A 106 -8.59 7.00 -12.07
N GLY A 107 -7.87 6.40 -11.12
CA GLY A 107 -8.20 5.15 -10.46
C GLY A 107 -7.75 3.93 -11.26
N GLU A 108 -6.84 4.05 -12.21
CA GLU A 108 -6.25 2.90 -12.90
C GLU A 108 -5.08 2.34 -12.09
N GLN A 109 -5.11 1.03 -11.84
CA GLN A 109 -4.08 0.36 -11.04
C GLN A 109 -2.76 0.29 -11.80
N GLN A 110 -1.72 0.90 -11.23
CA GLN A 110 -0.38 0.94 -11.82
C GLN A 110 0.45 -0.27 -11.38
N PHE A 111 0.34 -0.67 -10.11
CA PHE A 111 0.93 -1.91 -9.62
C PHE A 111 0.21 -2.45 -8.39
N ASN A 112 0.39 -3.75 -8.14
CA ASN A 112 0.14 -4.38 -6.84
C ASN A 112 1.37 -5.19 -6.45
N LEU A 113 1.71 -5.14 -5.18
CA LEU A 113 2.74 -5.95 -4.58
C LEU A 113 2.16 -6.60 -3.33
N THR A 114 2.45 -7.88 -3.14
CA THR A 114 1.99 -8.65 -1.99
C THR A 114 3.18 -9.40 -1.40
N TRP A 115 3.33 -9.37 -0.07
CA TRP A 115 4.40 -10.08 0.63
C TRP A 115 3.91 -10.63 1.97
N GLY A 116 4.32 -11.85 2.30
CA GLY A 116 4.05 -12.45 3.60
C GLY A 116 4.90 -13.70 3.81
N GLY A 117 5.11 -14.06 5.07
CA GLY A 117 5.73 -15.33 5.45
C GLY A 117 4.71 -16.35 5.93
N ASN A 118 5.19 -17.51 6.40
CA ASN A 118 4.34 -18.54 7.05
C ASN A 118 3.74 -18.11 8.41
N LYS A 119 3.74 -16.80 8.71
CA LYS A 119 3.27 -16.23 9.96
C LYS A 119 2.49 -14.98 9.65
N LYS A 120 1.36 -14.82 10.34
CA LYS A 120 0.51 -13.64 10.30
C LYS A 120 1.30 -12.31 10.29
N ASP A 121 1.25 -11.61 9.17
CA ASP A 121 1.70 -10.22 9.02
C ASP A 121 0.41 -9.37 9.09
N SER A 122 0.19 -8.72 10.24
CA SER A 122 -1.10 -8.06 10.52
C SER A 122 -0.90 -6.57 10.61
N TYR A 123 -1.64 -5.84 9.78
CA TYR A 123 -1.73 -4.38 9.78
C TYR A 123 -0.49 -3.65 9.28
N VAL A 124 -0.77 -2.64 8.48
CA VAL A 124 0.20 -1.74 7.89
C VAL A 124 -0.43 -0.36 7.82
N ALA A 125 0.35 0.66 8.11
CA ALA A 125 0.03 2.05 7.88
C ALA A 125 1.03 2.65 6.89
N ILE A 126 0.62 3.69 6.20
CA ILE A 126 1.41 4.35 5.17
C ILE A 126 1.39 5.87 5.35
N THR A 127 2.52 6.52 5.12
CA THR A 127 2.56 7.97 4.92
C THR A 127 3.58 8.30 3.84
N ILE A 128 3.39 9.44 3.18
CA ILE A 128 4.29 9.93 2.13
C ILE A 128 4.82 11.30 2.56
N ASP A 129 6.12 11.53 2.40
CA ASP A 129 6.71 12.85 2.67
C ASP A 129 6.63 13.80 1.46
N LEU A 130 6.98 15.06 1.66
CA LEU A 130 6.93 16.10 0.61
C LEU A 130 7.87 15.86 -0.58
N THR A 131 8.74 14.85 -0.50
CA THR A 131 9.64 14.43 -1.58
C THR A 131 9.22 13.08 -2.17
N ASP A 132 7.96 12.69 -1.95
CA ASP A 132 7.35 11.43 -2.37
C ASP A 132 8.05 10.16 -1.86
N ASN A 133 8.79 10.24 -0.75
CA ASN A 133 9.23 9.00 -0.12
C ASN A 133 8.07 8.38 0.65
N ILE A 134 7.92 7.07 0.50
CA ILE A 134 6.88 6.27 1.12
C ILE A 134 7.44 5.65 2.41
N TYR A 135 6.70 5.80 3.50
CA TYR A 135 7.00 5.21 4.79
C TYR A 135 5.92 4.21 5.14
N LEU A 136 6.33 3.02 5.53
CA LEU A 136 5.44 1.94 5.96
C LEU A 136 5.78 1.55 7.39
N THR A 137 4.77 1.23 8.19
CA THR A 137 4.96 0.61 9.49
C THR A 137 3.90 -0.45 9.74
N GLY A 138 4.23 -1.48 10.50
CA GLY A 138 3.32 -2.58 10.77
C GLY A 138 3.94 -3.65 11.64
N MET A 139 3.28 -4.80 11.70
CA MET A 139 3.78 -5.97 12.42
C MET A 139 4.19 -7.07 11.44
N ARG A 140 5.41 -7.59 11.63
CA ARG A 140 5.98 -8.70 10.86
C ARG A 140 6.23 -9.94 11.70
N ASN A 141 6.10 -11.12 11.09
CA ASN A 141 6.28 -12.44 11.70
C ASN A 141 5.45 -12.61 12.98
N GLY A 142 4.28 -11.99 13.03
CA GLY A 142 3.36 -12.00 14.17
C GLY A 142 3.87 -11.37 15.47
N SER A 143 5.02 -10.67 15.48
CA SER A 143 5.60 -10.18 16.75
C SER A 143 6.56 -8.98 16.67
N LYS A 144 6.98 -8.55 15.48
CA LYS A 144 7.99 -7.48 15.35
C LYS A 144 7.39 -6.23 14.71
N LEU A 145 7.46 -5.10 15.41
CA LEU A 145 7.22 -3.80 14.81
C LEU A 145 8.34 -3.50 13.78
N TYR A 146 7.97 -2.95 12.63
CA TYR A 146 8.93 -2.43 11.66
C TYR A 146 8.53 -1.04 11.17
N ILE A 147 9.52 -0.29 10.71
CA ILE A 147 9.33 0.91 9.89
C ILE A 147 10.28 0.82 8.70
N GLU A 148 9.77 1.13 7.52
CA GLU A 148 10.51 1.08 6.27
C GLU A 148 10.28 2.38 5.48
N LYS A 149 11.31 2.80 4.74
CA LYS A 149 11.27 3.96 3.87
C LYS A 149 11.68 3.53 2.46
N TYR A 150 10.93 3.97 1.46
CA TYR A 150 11.16 3.73 0.05
C TYR A 150 11.17 5.06 -0.70
N SER A 151 12.07 5.23 -1.67
CA SER A 151 11.89 6.30 -2.65
C SER A 151 10.82 5.91 -3.67
N LYS A 152 10.04 6.88 -4.16
CA LYS A 152 9.04 6.67 -5.22
C LYS A 152 9.59 5.90 -6.42
N ASP A 153 10.80 6.27 -6.87
CA ASP A 153 11.49 5.63 -8.00
C ASP A 153 11.83 4.15 -7.77
N THR A 154 12.08 3.75 -6.51
CA THR A 154 12.41 2.36 -6.19
C THR A 154 11.19 1.45 -6.34
N ILE A 155 9.99 1.98 -6.07
CA ILE A 155 8.74 1.24 -6.13
C ILE A 155 8.26 1.12 -7.59
N THR A 156 8.40 2.17 -8.41
CA THR A 156 7.99 2.17 -9.82
C THR A 156 8.85 1.27 -10.71
N GLN A 157 10.16 1.13 -10.42
CA GLN A 157 11.03 0.23 -11.21
C GLN A 157 10.91 -1.26 -10.83
N ASN A 158 10.40 -1.56 -9.62
CA ASN A 158 10.32 -2.93 -9.10
C ASN A 158 8.87 -3.40 -8.91
N GLY A 159 7.97 -3.13 -9.86
CA GLY A 159 6.65 -3.82 -9.97
C GLY A 159 6.71 -5.36 -10.07
N GLN A 160 7.89 -5.93 -9.79
CA GLN A 160 8.28 -7.31 -9.60
C GLN A 160 9.22 -7.36 -8.37
N LEU A 161 8.78 -6.97 -7.17
CA LEU A 161 9.53 -7.34 -5.96
C LEU A 161 9.36 -8.85 -5.82
N SER A 162 10.35 -9.59 -6.33
CA SER A 162 10.35 -11.04 -6.39
C SER A 162 9.95 -11.65 -5.05
N ASP A 163 9.26 -12.79 -5.08
CA ASP A 163 8.97 -13.68 -3.93
C ASP A 163 10.16 -13.93 -2.99
N ASN A 164 11.38 -13.66 -3.47
CA ASN A 164 12.54 -13.44 -2.61
C ASN A 164 12.46 -12.02 -2.05
N GLY A 165 11.66 -11.85 -0.99
CA GLY A 165 11.43 -10.56 -0.33
C GLY A 165 12.69 -9.72 -0.25
N ILE A 166 12.52 -8.39 -0.39
CA ILE A 166 13.58 -7.37 -0.30
C ILE A 166 14.65 -7.88 0.67
N PRO A 167 15.89 -8.15 0.23
CA PRO A 167 16.84 -8.89 1.04
C PRO A 167 17.11 -8.15 2.35
N PHE A 168 16.49 -8.64 3.42
CA PHE A 168 16.77 -8.25 4.80
C PHE A 168 18.11 -8.88 5.18
N GLY A 169 19.20 -8.31 4.67
CA GLY A 169 20.55 -8.79 4.90
C GLY A 169 21.57 -7.68 4.76
N ASN A 170 21.82 -6.95 5.86
CA ASN A 170 22.99 -6.12 6.18
C ASN A 170 23.58 -5.15 5.13
N ASN A 171 22.96 -4.97 3.98
CA ASN A 171 23.42 -4.07 2.94
C ASN A 171 22.33 -3.04 2.72
N PHE A 172 22.52 -1.87 3.33
CA PHE A 172 21.82 -0.66 2.92
C PHE A 172 22.11 -0.44 1.43
N ILE A 173 21.10 -0.57 0.57
CA ILE A 173 21.16 0.06 -0.74
C ILE A 173 20.75 1.50 -0.51
N ILE A 174 21.72 2.37 -0.26
CA ILE A 174 21.50 3.80 -0.33
C ILE A 174 21.55 4.17 -1.82
N VAL A 175 20.40 4.32 -2.45
CA VAL A 175 20.32 4.98 -3.76
C VAL A 175 20.40 6.49 -3.50
N ILE A 176 21.60 7.06 -3.53
CA ILE A 176 21.77 8.50 -3.57
C ILE A 176 21.80 8.91 -5.05
N THR A 177 20.77 9.59 -5.52
CA THR A 177 20.79 10.24 -6.82
C THR A 177 21.58 11.55 -6.69
N PHE A 178 22.85 11.51 -7.05
CA PHE A 178 23.59 12.73 -7.33
C PHE A 178 23.42 13.07 -8.81
N SER A 179 22.87 14.24 -9.08
CA SER A 179 23.03 14.86 -10.39
C SER A 179 24.53 15.04 -10.66
N VAL A 180 25.02 14.33 -11.68
CA VAL A 180 26.28 14.53 -12.41
C VAL A 180 27.58 13.93 -11.80
N VAL A 181 27.94 12.74 -12.33
CA VAL A 181 29.27 12.27 -12.82
C VAL A 181 30.31 11.54 -11.90
N THR A 182 30.79 10.42 -12.48
CA THR A 182 31.95 9.52 -12.22
C THR A 182 31.72 8.29 -11.35
N LEU A 183 31.68 7.13 -12.02
CA LEU A 183 31.63 5.79 -11.40
C LEU A 183 33.06 5.33 -11.08
N ILE A 184 33.40 5.19 -9.79
CA ILE A 184 34.56 4.40 -9.33
C ILE A 184 34.03 3.07 -8.82
N ILE A 185 34.29 1.97 -9.54
CA ILE A 185 34.01 0.62 -9.07
C ILE A 185 35.17 0.18 -8.17
N VAL A 186 34.92 0.05 -6.87
CA VAL A 186 35.85 -0.64 -5.95
C VAL A 186 35.33 -2.06 -5.70
N ASP A 187 35.95 -3.05 -6.35
CA ASP A 187 35.71 -4.47 -6.08
C ASP A 187 36.47 -4.89 -4.81
N LEU A 188 35.77 -4.97 -3.67
CA LEU A 188 36.33 -5.55 -2.45
C LEU A 188 36.11 -7.07 -2.45
N LYS A 189 36.96 -7.80 -3.17
CA LYS A 189 37.08 -9.25 -2.96
C LYS A 189 37.65 -9.51 -1.57
N ARG A 190 36.85 -10.13 -0.69
CA ARG A 190 37.33 -10.71 0.59
C ARG A 190 38.41 -11.74 0.30
N ARG A 191 39.67 -11.36 0.53
CA ARG A 191 40.83 -12.27 0.52
C ARG A 191 40.73 -13.16 1.77
N LYS A 192 40.35 -14.43 1.62
CA LYS A 192 40.55 -15.43 2.69
C LYS A 192 42.06 -15.65 2.83
N LEU A 193 42.64 -15.19 3.94
CA LEU A 193 43.98 -15.58 4.36
C LEU A 193 43.93 -17.07 4.73
N LYS A 194 44.61 -17.92 3.96
CA LYS A 194 45.04 -19.23 4.45
C LYS A 194 46.35 -19.01 5.20
N LYS A 195 46.42 -19.52 6.43
CA LYS A 195 47.66 -19.63 7.22
C LYS A 195 48.66 -20.52 6.50
#